data_AF-A0A6H2A510-F1
#
_entry.id   AF-A0A6H2A510-F1
#
_cell.length_a   1.000
_cell.length_b   1.000
_cell.length_c   1.000
_cell.angle_alpha   90.00
_cell.angle_beta   90.00
_cell.angle_gamma   90.00
#
_symmetry.space_group_name_H-M   'P 1'
#
loop_
_entity.id
_entity.type
_entity.pdbx_description
1 polymer ?
#
loop_
_entity_poly.entity_id
_entity_poly.type
_entity_poly.pdbx_seq_one_letter_code
_entity_poly.pdbx_strand_id
1 'polypeptide(L)' 'MERNKMNECDSCEHRRAIPGDAHIKCAYPDLKMKGHICGIKAGWFKYPHSYDPIWKEKDCANYNKWRMKC' A
#
# COMPACT_ATOMS: atom_id res chain seq x y z
N MET A 1 10.53 -8.96 11.45
CA MET A 1 9.82 -7.67 11.52
C MET A 1 8.34 -7.98 11.63
N GLU A 2 7.64 -7.42 12.61
CA GLU A 2 6.19 -7.64 12.77
C GLU A 2 5.41 -6.84 11.71
N ARG A 3 4.26 -7.38 11.27
CA ARG A 3 3.41 -6.75 10.25
C ARG A 3 2.73 -5.50 10.82
N ASN A 4 2.76 -4.40 10.07
CA ASN A 4 1.98 -3.19 10.33
C ASN A 4 1.56 -2.51 9.02
N LYS A 5 0.74 -1.47 9.12
CA LYS A 5 0.25 -0.69 7.97
C LYS A 5 1.32 -0.19 7.00
N MET A 6 2.54 0.05 7.49
CA MET A 6 3.67 0.61 6.72
C MET A 6 4.40 -0.46 5.91
N ASN A 7 4.45 -1.72 6.37
CA ASN A 7 5.21 -2.80 5.71
C ASN A 7 4.33 -3.91 5.10
N GLU A 8 3.04 -3.97 5.43
CA GLU A 8 2.18 -5.06 4.95
C GLU A 8 2.03 -5.03 3.42
N CYS A 9 2.08 -3.86 2.80
CA CYS A 9 1.98 -3.75 1.36
C CYS A 9 3.15 -4.44 0.65
N ASP A 10 4.35 -4.48 1.23
CA ASP A 10 5.55 -5.05 0.59
C ASP A 10 5.45 -6.55 0.33
N SER A 11 4.72 -7.26 1.19
CA SER A 11 4.48 -8.70 1.08
C SER A 11 3.09 -9.06 0.52
N CYS A 12 2.32 -8.05 0.13
CA CYS A 12 0.97 -8.21 -0.39
C CYS A 12 0.97 -8.67 -1.85
N GLU A 13 0.12 -9.65 -2.17
CA GLU A 13 -0.07 -10.17 -3.52
C GLU A 13 -0.55 -9.11 -4.52
N HIS A 14 -1.32 -8.13 -4.04
CA HIS A 14 -1.89 -7.08 -4.87
C HIS A 14 -0.93 -5.91 -5.10
N ARG A 15 0.27 -5.92 -4.49
CA ARG A 15 1.30 -4.91 -4.72
C ARG A 15 1.80 -4.98 -6.16
N ARG A 16 2.00 -3.82 -6.77
CA ARG A 16 2.62 -3.67 -8.08
C ARG A 16 3.65 -2.54 -8.02
N ALA A 17 4.78 -2.75 -8.66
CA ALA A 17 5.77 -1.71 -8.86
C ALA A 17 5.31 -0.72 -9.94
N ILE A 18 5.79 0.52 -9.85
CA ILE A 18 5.63 1.55 -10.86
C ILE A 18 7.00 1.72 -11.52
N PRO A 19 7.15 1.50 -12.83
CA PRO A 19 8.44 1.66 -13.49
C PRO A 19 8.99 3.08 -13.30
N GLY A 20 10.20 3.20 -12.77
CA GLY A 20 10.87 4.48 -12.55
C GLY A 20 10.41 5.28 -11.32
N ASP A 21 9.55 4.71 -10.47
CA ASP A 21 9.08 5.33 -9.23
C ASP A 21 9.32 4.38 -8.05
N ALA A 22 9.72 4.93 -6.89
CA ALA A 22 9.88 4.16 -5.65
C ALA A 22 8.53 3.84 -5.00
N HIS A 23 7.47 4.58 -5.36
CA HIS A 23 6.12 4.30 -4.92
C HIS A 23 5.56 3.00 -5.48
N ILE A 24 4.48 2.55 -4.85
CA ILE A 24 3.75 1.36 -5.25
C ILE A 24 2.35 1.70 -5.74
N LYS A 25 1.76 0.78 -6.50
CA LYS A 25 0.34 0.80 -6.86
C LYS A 25 -0.34 -0.48 -6.38
N CYS A 26 -1.64 -0.39 -6.09
CA CYS A 26 -2.46 -1.52 -5.64
C CYS A 26 -3.37 -2.01 -6.76
N ALA A 27 -3.37 -3.32 -7.03
CA ALA A 27 -4.29 -3.95 -7.98
C ALA A 27 -5.69 -4.24 -7.39
N TYR A 28 -5.82 -4.31 -6.07
CA TYR A 28 -7.07 -4.63 -5.37
C TYR A 28 -7.29 -3.69 -4.18
N PRO A 29 -7.76 -2.45 -4.44
CA PRO A 29 -7.76 -1.40 -3.44
C PRO A 29 -8.84 -1.56 -2.35
N ASP A 30 -8.52 -1.15 -1.13
CA ASP A 30 -9.52 -0.93 -0.07
C ASP A 30 -10.14 0.45 -0.28
N LEU A 31 -11.43 0.48 -0.62
CA LEU A 31 -12.20 1.71 -0.86
C LEU A 31 -12.28 2.62 0.37
N LYS A 32 -12.09 2.09 1.58
CA LYS A 32 -12.09 2.84 2.84
C LYS A 32 -10.68 3.29 3.24
N MET A 33 -9.66 3.04 2.42
CA MET A 33 -8.28 3.43 2.74
C MET A 33 -8.14 4.95 2.73
N LYS A 34 -7.50 5.48 3.77
CA LYS A 34 -7.20 6.90 3.91
C LYS A 34 -5.70 7.10 4.13
N GLY A 35 -5.21 8.19 3.56
CA GLY A 35 -3.84 8.65 3.74
C GLY A 35 -3.78 9.80 4.73
N HIS A 36 -2.68 9.90 5.44
CA HIS A 36 -2.40 11.02 6.31
C HIS A 36 -2.27 12.32 5.48
N ILE A 37 -2.81 13.41 6.02
CA ILE A 37 -2.97 14.67 5.29
C ILE A 37 -1.65 15.24 4.72
N CYS A 38 -0.53 15.10 5.44
CA CYS A 38 0.75 15.61 4.94
C CYS A 38 1.29 14.80 3.74
N GLY A 39 1.10 13.48 3.73
CA GLY A 39 1.49 12.62 2.60
C GLY A 39 0.64 12.89 1.35
N ILE A 40 -0.65 13.18 1.53
CA ILE A 40 -1.53 13.58 0.42
C ILE A 40 -1.09 14.92 -0.16
N LYS A 41 -0.87 15.93 0.70
CA LYS A 41 -0.46 17.28 0.27
C LYS A 41 0.93 17.30 -0.39
N ALA A 42 1.85 16.47 0.07
CA ALA A 42 3.18 16.30 -0.53
C ALA A 42 3.14 15.47 -1.84
N GLY A 43 2.01 14.86 -2.18
CA GLY A 43 1.86 14.02 -3.36
C GLY A 43 2.43 12.61 -3.21
N TRP A 44 2.83 12.21 -2.00
CA TRP A 44 3.41 10.90 -1.65
C TRP A 44 2.34 9.83 -1.39
N PHE A 45 1.07 10.23 -1.33
CA PHE A 45 -0.05 9.31 -1.15
C PHE A 45 -1.17 9.60 -2.15
N LYS A 46 -1.09 8.99 -3.35
CA LYS A 46 -2.15 8.97 -4.37
C LYS A 46 -2.68 7.53 -4.53
N TYR A 47 -3.36 7.06 -3.48
CA TYR A 47 -3.93 5.73 -3.47
C TYR A 47 -5.11 5.61 -4.45
N PRO A 48 -5.23 4.53 -5.24
CA PRO A 48 -4.37 3.32 -5.25
C PRO A 48 -3.24 3.33 -6.31
N HIS A 49 -3.06 4.42 -7.04
CA HIS A 49 -2.25 4.45 -8.26
C HIS A 49 -0.75 4.73 -8.06
N SER A 50 -0.38 5.51 -7.05
CA SER A 50 1.01 5.77 -6.66
C SER A 50 1.05 6.28 -5.22
N TYR A 51 1.52 5.45 -4.29
CA TYR A 51 1.56 5.83 -2.87
C TYR A 51 2.70 5.15 -2.13
N ASP A 52 3.16 5.81 -1.06
CA ASP A 52 4.01 5.21 -0.03
C ASP A 52 3.13 4.68 1.13
N PRO A 53 3.19 3.37 1.47
CA PRO A 53 2.44 2.77 2.57
C PRO A 53 2.64 3.41 3.94
N ILE A 54 3.76 4.12 4.18
CA ILE A 54 4.02 4.83 5.43
C ILE A 54 2.89 5.82 5.77
N TRP A 55 2.28 6.42 4.74
CA TRP A 55 1.21 7.41 4.91
C TRP A 55 -0.18 6.83 5.13
N LYS A 56 -0.34 5.50 5.18
CA LYS A 56 -1.65 4.91 5.50
C LYS A 56 -2.05 5.25 6.92
N GLU A 57 -3.34 5.48 7.14
CA GLU A 57 -3.86 5.69 8.49
C GLU A 57 -4.10 4.37 9.23
N LYS A 58 -4.49 3.32 8.50
CA LYS A 58 -4.90 2.02 9.03
C LYS A 58 -4.31 0.84 8.23
N ASP A 59 -4.44 -0.35 8.79
CA ASP A 59 -4.18 -1.60 8.05
C ASP A 59 -5.21 -1.80 6.92
N CYS A 60 -4.78 -2.50 5.88
CA CYS A 60 -5.55 -2.76 4.67
C CYS A 60 -6.49 -3.95 4.88
N ALA A 61 -7.79 -3.74 4.65
CA ALA A 61 -8.78 -4.81 4.73
C ALA A 61 -8.57 -5.91 3.67
N ASN A 62 -7.96 -5.55 2.54
CA ASN A 62 -7.73 -6.41 1.39
C ASN A 62 -6.29 -6.98 1.35
N TYR A 63 -5.57 -6.97 2.47
CA TYR A 63 -4.23 -7.55 2.51
C TYR A 63 -4.30 -9.06 2.31
N ASN A 64 -3.57 -9.56 1.31
CA ASN A 64 -3.34 -10.98 1.11
C ASN A 64 -1.85 -11.25 1.00
N LYS A 65 -1.32 -12.10 1.89
CA LYS A 65 0.07 -12.57 1.79
C LYS A 65 0.12 -13.70 0.77
N TRP A 66 1.09 -13.67 -0.13
CA TRP A 66 1.43 -14.87 -0.92
C TRP A 66 1.66 -16.04 0.04
N ARG A 67 0.72 -16.98 0.11
CA ARG A 67 1.00 -18.36 0.51
C ARG A 67 1.28 -19.10 -0.77
N MET A 68 2.47 -19.68 -0.90
CA MET A 68 2.62 -20.87 -1.72
C MET A 68 1.57 -21.86 -1.22
N LYS A 69 0.45 -22.01 -1.94
CA LYS A 69 -0.30 -23.25 -1.90
C LYS A 69 0.61 -24.27 -2.60
N CYS A 70 0.81 -25.38 -1.91
CA CYS A 70 1.71 -26.48 -2.20
C CYS A 70 1.69 -26.93 -3.66
#